data_AF-A0A3Q7J790-F1
#
_entry.id   AF-A0A3Q7J790-F1
#
_cell.length_a   1.000
_cell.length_b   1.000
_cell.length_c   1.000
_cell.angle_alpha   90.00
_cell.angle_beta   90.00
_cell.angle_gamma   90.00
#
_symmetry.space_group_name_H-M   'P 1'
#
loop_
_entity.id
_entity.type
_entity.pdbx_description
1 polymer ?
#
loop_
_entity_poly.entity_id
_entity_poly.type
_entity_poly.pdbx_seq_one_letter_code
_entity_poly.pdbx_strand_id
1 'polypeptide(L)' 'MGQIKRRWNPREDERLKRLVEKHGAKNWSFISQSFPSRTEKSCRERWCNHLNPQSNHHPLTTEE' A
#
# COMPACT_ATOMS: atom_id res chain seq x y z
N MET A 1 -4.44 -23.95 7.62
CA MET A 1 -5.36 -22.80 7.68
C MET A 1 -4.93 -21.79 6.63
N GLY A 2 -5.55 -21.84 5.44
CA GLY A 2 -5.21 -20.92 4.34
C GLY A 2 -5.64 -19.51 4.69
N GLN A 3 -4.69 -18.62 4.96
CA GLN A 3 -4.95 -17.20 5.11
C GLN A 3 -5.52 -16.69 3.78
N ILE A 4 -6.83 -16.53 3.72
CA ILE A 4 -7.50 -15.79 2.65
C ILE A 4 -6.97 -14.36 2.76
N LYS A 5 -5.89 -14.05 2.02
CA LYS A 5 -5.34 -12.70 1.90
C LYS A 5 -6.48 -11.82 1.40
N ARG A 6 -7.14 -11.07 2.30
CA ARG A 6 -8.19 -10.13 1.91
C ARG A 6 -7.61 -9.25 0.81
N ARG A 7 -8.26 -9.25 -0.36
CA ARG A 7 -7.86 -8.42 -1.50
C ARG A 7 -7.76 -6.96 -1.01
N TRP A 8 -6.70 -6.24 -1.37
CA TRP A 8 -6.63 -4.82 -1.10
C TRP A 8 -7.65 -4.11 -1.99
N ASN A 9 -8.48 -3.27 -1.39
CA ASN A 9 -9.43 -2.45 -2.13
C ASN A 9 -8.75 -1.17 -2.62
N PRO A 10 -9.17 -0.57 -3.75
CA PRO A 10 -8.62 0.68 -4.24
C PRO A 10 -8.71 1.81 -3.19
N ARG A 11 -9.76 1.80 -2.37
CA ARG A 11 -9.92 2.74 -1.24
C ARG A 11 -8.88 2.53 -0.13
N GLU A 12 -8.50 1.27 0.14
CA GLU A 12 -7.41 0.98 1.09
C GLU A 12 -6.05 1.36 0.50
N ASP A 13 -5.84 1.10 -0.79
CA ASP A 13 -4.62 1.45 -1.51
C ASP A 13 -4.40 2.98 -1.56
N GLU A 14 -5.44 3.76 -1.90
CA GLU A 14 -5.38 5.23 -1.83
C GLU A 14 -5.04 5.71 -0.43
N ARG A 15 -5.65 5.11 0.59
CA ARG A 15 -5.38 5.49 1.98
C ARG A 15 -3.95 5.14 2.38
N LEU A 16 -3.47 3.98 1.97
CA LEU A 16 -2.11 3.53 2.20
C LEU A 16 -1.13 4.48 1.51
N LYS A 17 -1.42 4.88 0.27
CA LYS A 17 -0.62 5.83 -0.50
C LYS A 17 -0.55 7.20 0.17
N ARG A 18 -1.69 7.79 0.52
CA ARG A 18 -1.72 9.09 1.22
C ARG A 18 -0.97 9.04 2.55
N LEU A 19 -1.09 7.95 3.31
CA LEU A 19 -0.38 7.79 4.58
C LEU A 19 1.14 7.63 4.38
N VAL A 20 1.56 6.87 3.37
CA VAL A 20 2.98 6.70 3.03
C VAL A 20 3.57 8.00 2.46
N GLU A 21 2.84 8.74 1.64
CA GLU A 21 3.28 10.05 1.13
C GLU A 21 3.40 11.07 2.26
N LYS A 22 2.48 11.05 3.23
CA LYS A 22 2.46 11.99 4.36
C LYS A 22 3.49 11.67 5.44
N HIS A 23 3.65 10.39 5.80
CA HIS A 23 4.50 9.95 6.92
C HIS A 23 5.83 9.31 6.47
N GLY A 24 5.94 8.94 5.19
CA GLY A 24 7.07 8.20 4.63
C GLY A 24 6.93 6.69 4.76
N ALA A 25 7.49 5.95 3.79
CA ALA A 25 7.57 4.48 3.71
C ALA A 25 8.51 3.84 4.76
N LYS A 26 8.63 4.49 5.92
CA LYS A 26 9.46 4.12 7.08
C LYS A 26 8.62 3.88 8.32
N ASN A 27 7.47 4.53 8.44
CA ASN A 27 6.63 4.50 9.65
C ASN A 27 5.42 3.57 9.47
N TRP A 28 5.67 2.33 9.09
CA TRP A 28 4.61 1.35 8.85
C TRP A 28 3.77 1.06 10.11
N SER A 29 4.34 1.16 11.30
CA SER A 29 3.61 0.97 12.56
C SER A 29 2.48 1.98 12.71
N PHE A 30 2.74 3.25 12.35
CA PHE A 30 1.72 4.30 12.37
C PHE A 30 0.69 4.09 11.26
N ILE A 31 1.14 3.69 10.07
CA ILE A 31 0.26 3.47 8.92
C ILE A 31 -0.70 2.30 9.20
N SER A 32 -0.22 1.20 9.76
CA SER A 32 -1.03 0.02 10.07
C SER A 32 -2.09 0.29 11.14
N GLN A 33 -1.87 1.23 12.06
CA GLN A 33 -2.92 1.68 13.00
C GLN A 33 -4.15 2.28 12.29
N SER A 34 -3.98 2.81 11.07
CA SER A 34 -5.11 3.30 10.27
C SER A 34 -5.93 2.18 9.63
N PHE A 35 -5.46 0.93 9.70
CA PHE A 35 -6.08 -0.24 9.09
C PHE A 35 -6.34 -1.33 10.14
N PRO A 36 -7.57 -1.43 10.68
CA PRO A 36 -7.88 -2.42 11.73
C PRO A 36 -7.77 -3.88 11.26
N SER A 37 -7.80 -4.12 9.95
CA SER A 37 -7.69 -5.46 9.35
C SER A 37 -6.38 -5.68 8.58
N ARG A 38 -5.43 -4.73 8.62
CA ARG A 38 -4.13 -4.87 7.94
C ARG A 38 -3.01 -4.73 8.94
N THR A 39 -2.02 -5.61 8.83
CA THR A 39 -0.80 -5.53 9.62
C THR A 39 0.25 -4.68 8.91
N GLU A 40 1.23 -4.23 9.69
CA GLU A 40 2.41 -3.52 9.21
C GLU A 40 3.09 -4.22 8.03
N LYS A 41 3.34 -5.53 8.16
CA LYS A 41 3.91 -6.36 7.09
C LYS A 41 3.07 -6.32 5.81
N SER A 42 1.74 -6.44 5.93
CA SER A 42 0.84 -6.42 4.77
C SER A 42 0.85 -5.07 4.06
N CYS A 43 0.90 -3.96 4.82
CA CYS A 43 1.00 -2.60 4.25
C CYS A 43 2.31 -2.40 3.50
N ARG A 44 3.44 -2.82 4.09
CA ARG A 44 4.76 -2.73 3.46
C ARG A 44 4.84 -3.58 2.18
N GLU A 45 4.36 -4.82 2.23
CA GLU A 45 4.29 -5.69 1.03
C GLU A 45 3.42 -5.05 -0.05
N ARG A 46 2.23 -4.56 0.29
CA ARG A 46 1.34 -3.94 -0.71
C ARG A 46 2.00 -2.71 -1.34
N TRP A 47 2.62 -1.87 -0.52
CA TRP A 47 3.34 -0.72 -1.00
C TRP A 47 4.47 -1.12 -1.95
N CYS A 48 5.41 -1.95 -1.50
CA CYS A 48 6.58 -2.34 -2.28
C CYS A 48 6.22 -3.04 -3.60
N ASN A 49 5.19 -3.89 -3.60
CA ASN A 49 4.80 -4.68 -4.76
C ASN A 49 3.87 -3.94 -5.73
N HIS A 50 3.03 -3.00 -5.28
CA HIS A 50 1.96 -2.43 -6.13
C HIS A 50 1.82 -0.91 -6.09
N LEU A 51 2.19 -0.21 -5.01
CA LEU A 51 1.92 1.23 -4.87
C LEU A 51 3.16 2.11 -4.89
N ASN A 52 4.35 1.52 -4.67
CA ASN A 52 5.61 2.24 -4.61
C ASN A 52 5.94 2.80 -6.00
N PRO A 53 5.98 4.13 -6.18
CA PRO A 53 6.27 4.74 -7.47
C PRO A 53 7.72 4.49 -7.93
N GLN A 54 8.63 4.14 -7.02
CA GLN A 54 10.00 3.74 -7.35
C GLN A 54 10.11 2.27 -7.77
N SER A 55 9.08 1.43 -7.52
CA SER A 55 9.02 0.07 -8.04
C SER A 55 8.61 0.16 -9.50
N ASN A 56 9.56 0.55 -10.35
CA ASN A 56 9.57 0.66 -11.80
C ASN A 56 8.40 -0.05 -12.52
N HIS A 57 7.20 0.52 -12.42
CA HIS A 57 6.18 0.36 -13.43
C HIS A 57 6.37 1.56 -14.32
N HIS A 58 7.03 1.29 -15.44
CA HIS A 58 6.82 1.97 -16.71
C HIS A 58 5.46 2.71 -16.69
N PRO A 59 5.41 3.99 -17.11
CA PRO A 59 4.17 4.74 -17.11
C PRO A 59 3.14 3.89 -17.85
N LEU A 60 1.98 3.65 -17.22
CA LEU A 60 0.80 3.50 -18.03
C LEU A 60 0.65 4.87 -18.67
N THR A 61 1.21 4.99 -19.87
CA THR A 61 0.86 5.98 -20.86
C THR A 61 -0.66 5.96 -20.94
N THR A 62 -1.29 6.82 -20.14
CA THR A 62 -2.61 7.31 -20.48
C THR A 62 -2.30 8.36 -21.52
N GLU A 63 -2.36 7.88 -22.76
CA GLU A 63 -2.58 8.63 -23.98
C GLU A 63 -3.20 10.01 -23.74
N GLU A 64 -2.53 11.06 -24.24
CA GLU A 64 -3.11 12.10 -25.10
C GLU A 64 -2.06 12.55 -26.14
#